data_AF-A0A931SVS5-F1
#
_entry.id   AF-A0A931SVS5-F1
#
_cell.length_a   1.000
_cell.length_b   1.000
_cell.length_c   1.000
_cell.angle_alpha   90.00
_cell.angle_beta   90.00
_cell.angle_gamma   90.00
#
_symmetry.space_group_name_H-M   'P 1'
#
loop_
_entity.id
_entity.type
_entity.pdbx_description
1 polymer ?
#
loop_
_entity_poly.entity_id
_entity_poly.type
_entity_poly.pdbx_seq_one_letter_code
_entity_poly.pdbx_strand_id
1 'polypeptide(L)'
;MAKTLGIIEGNSYVAVLTAADRATKAADIHVMRYERIGEHDVAVVIDGDTADVQIALHAAAQDGTTGGVTTAILTNTRLRGAFGLPRL
;
A
#
# COMPACT_ATOMS: atom_id res chain seq x y z
N MET A 1 11.06 -14.15 -8.32
CA MET A 1 11.66 -13.46 -7.16
C MET A 1 10.60 -13.31 -6.08
N ALA A 2 10.98 -13.28 -4.80
CA ALA A 2 10.02 -13.08 -3.71
C ALA A 2 9.56 -11.63 -3.73
N LYS A 3 8.24 -11.41 -3.83
CA LYS A 3 7.64 -10.07 -3.96
C LYS A 3 7.45 -9.44 -2.59
N THR A 4 7.59 -8.12 -2.53
CA THR A 4 7.41 -7.33 -1.32
C THR A 4 6.01 -6.73 -1.35
N LEU A 5 5.32 -6.75 -0.20
CA LEU A 5 4.04 -6.07 -0.05
C LEU A 5 4.25 -4.77 0.71
N GLY A 6 3.57 -3.73 0.27
CA GLY A 6 3.38 -2.49 1.01
C GLY A 6 1.93 -2.33 1.43
N ILE A 7 1.70 -1.74 2.59
CA ILE A 7 0.38 -1.37 3.10
C ILE A 7 0.38 0.13 3.31
N ILE A 8 -0.63 0.81 2.78
CA ILE A 8 -0.93 2.22 3.01
C ILE A 8 -2.30 2.25 3.67
N GLU A 9 -2.38 2.66 4.93
CA GLU A 9 -3.64 2.63 5.67
C GLU A 9 -3.89 3.91 6.45
N GLY A 10 -5.13 4.14 6.85
CA GLY A 10 -5.50 5.32 7.62
C GLY A 10 -7.01 5.44 7.81
N ASN A 11 -7.41 6.42 8.62
CA ASN A 11 -8.80 6.66 9.03
C ASN A 11 -9.58 7.61 8.10
N SER A 12 -9.04 7.86 6.91
CA SER A 12 -9.64 8.73 5.90
C SER A 12 -9.48 8.11 4.53
N TYR A 13 -10.61 7.75 3.92
CA TYR A 13 -10.63 7.14 2.58
C TYR A 13 -9.95 8.04 1.55
N VAL A 14 -10.18 9.36 1.60
CA VAL A 14 -9.57 10.32 0.69
C VAL A 14 -8.06 10.42 0.92
N ALA A 15 -7.61 10.43 2.18
CA ALA A 15 -6.18 10.50 2.51
C ALA A 15 -5.44 9.26 1.99
N VAL A 16 -5.97 8.07 2.26
CA VAL A 16 -5.37 6.78 1.84
C VAL A 16 -5.31 6.67 0.32
N LEU A 17 -6.39 7.02 -0.40
CA LEU A 17 -6.36 7.00 -1.87
C LEU A 17 -5.41 8.04 -2.46
N THR A 18 -5.32 9.22 -1.86
CA THR A 18 -4.34 10.24 -2.29
C THR A 18 -2.91 9.76 -2.09
N ALA A 19 -2.65 9.10 -0.95
CA ALA A 19 -1.35 8.49 -0.68
C ALA A 19 -1.03 7.35 -1.67
N ALA A 20 -2.02 6.51 -2.00
CA ALA A 20 -1.87 5.46 -3.00
C ALA A 20 -1.58 6.02 -4.41
N ASP A 21 -2.25 7.09 -4.82
CA ASP A 21 -1.94 7.78 -6.09
C ASP A 21 -0.48 8.27 -6.13
N ARG A 22 -0.02 8.94 -5.07
CA ARG A 22 1.39 9.34 -4.93
C ARG A 22 2.34 8.15 -5.02
N ALA A 23 2.01 7.05 -4.33
CA ALA A 23 2.80 5.83 -4.33
C ALA A 23 2.99 5.27 -5.74
N THR A 24 1.90 5.16 -6.51
CA THR A 24 1.93 4.63 -7.89
C THR A 24 2.66 5.53 -8.88
N LYS A 25 2.77 6.83 -8.58
CA LYS A 25 3.55 7.78 -9.40
C LYS A 25 5.03 7.79 -9.06
N ALA A 26 5.40 7.30 -7.87
CA ALA A 26 6.77 7.36 -7.37
C ALA A 26 7.63 6.17 -7.80
N ALA A 27 7.03 5.00 -8.05
CA ALA A 27 7.76 3.77 -8.36
C ALA A 27 6.92 2.77 -9.17
N ASP A 28 7.56 1.76 -9.75
CA ASP A 28 6.89 0.69 -10.49
C ASP A 28 6.28 -0.33 -9.52
N ILE A 29 5.01 -0.09 -9.15
CA ILE A 29 4.25 -0.93 -8.23
C ILE A 29 2.85 -1.24 -8.78
N HIS A 30 2.27 -2.34 -8.31
CA HIS A 30 0.89 -2.70 -8.59
C HIS A 30 0.02 -2.51 -7.34
N VAL A 31 -1.12 -1.85 -7.52
CA VAL A 31 -2.19 -1.83 -6.52
C VAL A 31 -2.95 -3.14 -6.61
N MET A 32 -2.88 -3.94 -5.55
CA MET A 32 -3.45 -5.29 -5.51
C MET A 32 -4.88 -5.28 -5.02
N ARG A 33 -5.15 -4.49 -3.98
CA ARG A 33 -6.45 -4.40 -3.33
C ARG A 33 -6.55 -3.08 -2.58
N TYR A 34 -7.77 -2.53 -2.54
CA TYR A 34 -8.18 -1.61 -1.50
C TYR A 34 -9.17 -2.35 -0.61
N GLU A 35 -9.06 -2.17 0.70
CA GLU A 35 -9.92 -2.81 1.67
C GLU A 35 -10.39 -1.79 2.69
N ARG A 36 -11.68 -1.85 3.01
CA ARG A 36 -12.23 -1.13 4.15
C ARG A 36 -12.17 -2.08 5.33
N ILE A 37 -11.26 -1.81 6.26
CA ILE A 37 -10.87 -2.73 7.35
C ILE A 37 -11.57 -2.41 8.68
N GLY A 38 -12.27 -1.28 8.76
CA GLY A 38 -13.10 -0.89 9.90
C GLY A 38 -14.23 0.06 9.48
N GLU A 39 -14.87 0.73 10.45
CA GLU A 39 -15.93 1.72 10.16
C GLU A 39 -15.37 2.94 9.40
N HIS A 40 -14.16 3.37 9.75
CA HIS A 40 -13.49 4.53 9.15
C HIS A 40 -12.10 4.20 8.59
N ASP A 41 -11.58 3.01 8.89
CA ASP A 41 -10.23 2.61 8.52
C ASP A 41 -10.21 1.90 7.17
N VAL A 42 -9.27 2.32 6.34
CA VAL A 42 -9.10 1.85 4.96
C VAL A 42 -7.63 1.55 4.74
N ALA A 43 -7.35 0.48 4.02
CA ALA A 43 -6.01 0.08 3.61
C ALA A 43 -5.94 -0.16 2.11
N VAL A 44 -4.80 0.16 1.52
CA VAL A 44 -4.42 -0.20 0.15
C VAL A 44 -3.19 -1.07 0.23
N VAL A 45 -3.25 -2.24 -0.42
CA VAL A 45 -2.15 -3.18 -0.52
C VAL A 45 -1.50 -3.01 -1.89
N ILE A 46 -0.19 -2.78 -1.87
CA ILE A 46 0.65 -2.65 -3.06
C ILE A 46 1.68 -3.79 -3.11
N ASP A 47 2.16 -4.06 -4.31
CA ASP A 47 3.09 -5.14 -4.64
C ASP A 47 4.15 -4.63 -5.62
N GLY A 48 5.42 -4.96 -5.37
CA GLY A 48 6.50 -4.71 -6.30
C GLY A 48 7.82 -5.33 -5.84
N ASP A 49 8.91 -4.90 -6.47
CA ASP A 49 10.25 -5.14 -5.97
C ASP A 49 10.49 -4.33 -4.70
N THR A 50 11.37 -4.83 -3.82
CA THR A 50 11.56 -4.24 -2.49
C THR A 50 11.95 -2.77 -2.54
N ALA A 51 12.80 -2.37 -3.49
CA ALA A 51 13.22 -0.99 -3.65
C ALA A 51 12.06 -0.08 -4.08
N ASP A 52 11.27 -0.52 -5.06
CA ASP A 52 10.11 0.23 -5.56
C ASP A 52 9.04 0.39 -4.48
N VAL A 53 8.77 -0.66 -3.71
CA VAL A 53 7.82 -0.58 -2.58
C VAL A 53 8.30 0.38 -1.51
N GLN A 54 9.61 0.42 -1.20
CA GLN A 54 10.14 1.39 -0.23
C GLN A 54 9.98 2.85 -0.72
N ILE A 55 10.27 3.11 -1.99
CA ILE A 55 10.09 4.44 -2.60
C ILE A 55 8.61 4.84 -2.58
N ALA A 56 7.73 3.92 -2.98
CA ALA A 56 6.29 4.12 -3.00
C ALA A 56 5.74 4.45 -1.61
N LEU A 57 6.11 3.69 -0.57
CA LEU A 57 5.66 3.94 0.80
C LEU A 57 6.23 5.24 1.38
N HIS A 58 7.47 5.60 1.03
CA HIS A 58 8.04 6.89 1.43
C HIS A 58 7.25 8.06 0.83
N ALA A 59 6.87 7.97 -0.46
CA ALA A 59 6.04 8.98 -1.12
C ALA A 59 4.60 9.02 -0.56
N ALA A 60 4.03 7.85 -0.24
CA ALA A 60 2.71 7.74 0.38
C ALA A 60 2.64 8.44 1.73
N ALA A 61 3.70 8.34 2.54
CA ALA A 61 3.81 8.92 3.87
C ALA A 61 4.08 10.44 3.87
N GLN A 62 4.28 11.08 2.72
CA GLN A 62 4.45 12.53 2.68
C GLN A 62 3.11 13.23 2.94
N ASP A 63 3.00 13.78 4.16
CA ASP A 63 1.83 14.45 4.72
C ASP A 63 1.36 15.61 3.83
N GLY A 64 0.34 15.35 3.03
CA GLY A 64 -0.41 16.35 2.28
C GLY A 64 -1.92 16.29 2.50
N THR A 65 -2.39 15.48 3.46
CA THR A 65 -3.80 15.18 3.66
C THR A 65 -4.17 15.16 5.13
N THR A 66 -5.28 15.80 5.50
CA THR A 66 -5.89 15.74 6.82
C THR A 66 -6.41 14.32 7.07
N GLY A 67 -5.69 13.52 7.85
CA GLY A 67 -6.00 12.12 8.16
C GLY A 67 -4.71 11.31 8.23
N GLY A 68 -4.43 10.72 9.39
CA GLY A 68 -3.16 10.01 9.61
C GLY A 68 -3.04 8.83 8.65
N VAL A 69 -2.04 8.87 7.79
CA VAL A 69 -1.67 7.75 6.92
C VAL A 69 -0.47 7.05 7.54
N THR A 70 -0.60 5.75 7.76
CA THR A 70 0.49 4.88 8.21
C THR A 70 0.88 3.95 7.08
N THR A 71 2.15 3.56 7.08
CA THR A 71 2.70 2.64 6.09
C THR A 71 3.39 1.46 6.76
N ALA A 72 3.25 0.28 6.15
CA ALA A 72 3.94 -0.93 6.58
C ALA A 72 4.51 -1.67 5.37
N ILE A 73 5.61 -2.40 5.58
CA ILE A 73 6.28 -3.16 4.53
C ILE A 73 6.52 -4.60 4.99
N LEU A 74 6.23 -5.55 4.11
CA LEU A 74 6.47 -6.97 4.31
C LEU A 74 7.32 -7.50 3.16
N THR A 75 8.61 -7.69 3.42
CA THR A 75 9.56 -8.19 2.44
C THR A 75 9.55 -9.72 2.37
N ASN A 76 9.96 -10.27 1.22
CA ASN A 76 10.02 -11.72 1.00
C ASN A 76 8.68 -12.43 1.29
N THR A 77 7.58 -11.81 0.86
CA THR A 77 6.24 -12.30 1.20
C THR A 77 5.88 -13.53 0.36
N ARG A 78 5.56 -14.64 1.03
CA ARG A 78 5.13 -15.91 0.43
C ARG A 78 3.62 -16.15 0.48
N LEU A 79 2.84 -15.13 0.83
CA LEU A 79 1.39 -15.21 1.03
C LEU A 79 0.57 -15.14 -0.28
N ARG A 80 1.14 -15.60 -1.40
CA ARG A 80 0.45 -15.60 -2.70
C ARG A 80 -0.80 -16.48 -2.62
N GLY A 81 -1.98 -15.90 -2.87
CA GLY A 81 -3.27 -16.58 -2.76
C GLY A 81 -3.90 -16.60 -1.36
N ALA A 82 -3.26 -16.05 -0.33
CA ALA A 82 -3.89 -15.80 0.96
C ALA A 82 -4.67 -14.47 0.91
N PHE A 83 -5.72 -14.35 1.73
CA PHE A 83 -6.51 -13.12 1.86
C PHE A 83 -7.09 -12.58 0.54
N GLY A 84 -7.34 -13.45 -0.45
CA GLY A 84 -7.86 -13.05 -1.76
C GLY A 84 -6.85 -12.28 -2.62
N LEU A 85 -5.56 -12.27 -2.27
CA LEU A 85 -4.52 -11.71 -3.10
C LEU A 85 -4.33 -12.57 -4.37
N PRO A 86 -4.18 -11.95 -5.56
CA PRO A 86 -3.93 -12.64 -6.81
C PRO A 86 -2.78 -13.64 -6.69
N ARG A 87 -2.96 -14.82 -7.29
CA ARG A 87 -1.86 -15.77 -7.52
C ARG A 87 -1.09 -15.29 -8.76
N LEU A 88 -0.11 -14.41 -8.54
CA LEU A 88 0.89 -14.05 -9.54
C LEU A 88 1.97 -15.14 -9.66
#